data_AF-A0A7Y0DJY1-F1
#
_entry.id   AF-A0A7Y0DJY1-F1
#
_cell.length_a   1.000
_cell.length_b   1.000
_cell.length_c   1.000
_cell.angle_alpha   90.00
_cell.angle_beta   90.00
_cell.angle_gamma   90.00
#
_symmetry.space_group_name_H-M   'P 1'
#
loop_
_entity.id
_entity.type
_entity.pdbx_description
1 polymer ?
#
loop_
_entity_poly.entity_id
_entity_poly.type
_entity_poly.pdbx_seq_one_letter_code
_entity_poly.pdbx_strand_id
1 'polypeptide(L)' 'MLRKLSSALAEIFARSAAANPKIACFHCGERVRQRRVVQVVFDGVCRDVCCHGCAAILSTVEQLGQSEQYLALKQQLD' A
#
# COMPACT_ATOMS: atom_id res chain seq x y z
N MET A 1 26.74 -32.10 -17.76
CA MET A 1 27.01 -30.65 -17.65
C MET A 1 25.73 -29.78 -17.69
N LEU A 2 24.64 -30.17 -18.39
CA LEU A 2 23.40 -29.36 -18.51
C LEU A 2 22.61 -29.11 -17.20
N ARG A 3 22.69 -29.99 -16.19
CA ARG A 3 21.95 -29.85 -14.92
C ARG A 3 22.38 -28.66 -14.06
N LYS A 4 23.60 -28.15 -14.25
CA LYS A 4 24.11 -27.02 -13.46
C LYS A 4 23.53 -25.68 -13.92
N LEU A 5 23.21 -25.57 -15.22
CA LEU A 5 22.61 -24.36 -15.80
C LEU A 5 21.14 -24.19 -15.38
N SER A 6 20.39 -25.28 -15.21
CA SER A 6 18.99 -25.21 -14.75
C SER A 6 18.87 -24.80 -13.28
N SER A 7 19.82 -25.18 -12.43
CA SER A 7 19.85 -24.81 -11.01
C SER A 7 20.12 -23.31 -10.81
N ALA A 8 21.09 -22.78 -11.54
CA ALA A 8 21.44 -21.36 -11.46
C ALA A 8 20.28 -20.46 -11.93
N LEU A 9 19.57 -20.84 -13.00
CA LEU A 9 18.39 -20.10 -13.46
C LEU A 9 17.25 -20.18 -12.44
N ALA A 10 16.98 -21.34 -11.84
CA ALA A 10 15.96 -21.49 -10.79
C ALA A 10 16.24 -20.61 -9.56
N GLU A 11 17.49 -20.50 -9.11
CA GLU A 11 17.89 -19.61 -8.03
C GLU A 11 17.71 -18.13 -8.37
N ILE A 12 17.99 -17.73 -9.62
CA ILE A 12 17.79 -16.35 -10.11
C ILE A 12 16.29 -15.97 -10.14
N PHE A 13 15.42 -16.88 -10.59
CA PHE A 13 13.97 -16.67 -10.56
C PHE A 13 13.40 -16.67 -9.14
N ALA A 14 13.90 -17.54 -8.25
CA ALA A 14 13.53 -17.56 -6.84
C ALA A 14 13.96 -16.26 -6.11
N ARG A 15 15.13 -15.71 -6.43
CA ARG A 15 15.58 -14.39 -5.95
C ARG A 15 14.74 -13.24 -6.49
N SER A 16 14.28 -13.32 -7.73
CA SER A 16 13.41 -12.31 -8.35
C SER A 16 11.99 -12.30 -7.77
N ALA A 17 11.58 -13.40 -7.12
CA ALA A 17 10.36 -13.46 -6.31
C ALA A 17 10.52 -12.85 -4.91
N ALA A 18 11.63 -12.15 -4.63
CA ALA A 18 11.86 -11.44 -3.38
C ALA A 18 10.61 -10.65 -2.97
N ALA A 19 10.17 -10.96 -1.75
CA ALA A 19 8.89 -10.63 -1.18
C ALA A 19 8.55 -9.16 -1.37
N ASN A 20 7.52 -8.88 -2.17
CA ASN A 20 6.91 -7.56 -2.19
C ASN A 20 6.10 -7.41 -0.89
N PRO A 21 6.58 -6.61 0.08
CA PRO A 21 5.96 -6.51 1.38
C PRO A 21 4.53 -5.97 1.21
N LYS A 22 3.62 -6.49 2.03
CA LYS A 22 2.26 -5.95 2.12
C LYS A 22 2.25 -4.86 3.19
N ILE A 23 1.66 -3.72 2.86
CA ILE A 23 1.41 -2.63 3.80
C ILE A 23 -0.09 -2.47 4.02
N ALA A 24 -0.49 -1.91 5.15
CA ALA A 24 -1.90 -1.62 5.43
C ALA A 24 -2.31 -0.31 4.73
N CYS A 25 -3.50 -0.32 4.12
CA CYS A 25 -4.12 0.88 3.59
C CYS A 25 -4.38 1.88 4.72
N PHE A 26 -3.97 3.13 4.53
CA PHE A 26 -4.26 4.19 5.51
C PHE A 26 -5.76 4.39 5.73
N HIS A 27 -6.60 4.19 4.72
CA HIS A 27 -8.05 4.41 4.86
C HIS A 27 -8.78 3.23 5.52
N CYS A 28 -8.70 2.04 4.92
CA CYS A 28 -9.53 0.88 5.30
C CYS A 28 -8.77 -0.23 6.05
N GLY A 29 -7.45 -0.12 6.20
CA GLY A 29 -6.62 -1.14 6.87
C GLY A 29 -6.30 -2.39 6.02
N GLU A 30 -6.89 -2.55 4.84
CA GLU A 30 -6.60 -3.70 3.97
C GLU A 30 -5.12 -3.81 3.59
N ARG A 31 -4.61 -5.05 3.53
CA ARG A 31 -3.22 -5.32 3.16
C ARG A 31 -3.02 -5.36 1.65
N VAL A 32 -2.34 -4.35 1.13
CA VAL A 32 -1.98 -4.22 -0.30
C VAL A 32 -0.49 -4.44 -0.52
N ARG A 33 -0.09 -4.97 -1.68
CA ARG A 33 1.33 -5.07 -2.04
C ARG A 33 1.89 -3.67 -2.22
N GLN A 34 3.06 -3.36 -1.65
CA GLN A 34 3.66 -2.03 -1.71
C GLN A 34 3.73 -1.47 -3.15
N ARG A 35 4.10 -2.28 -4.14
CA ARG A 35 4.15 -1.85 -5.57
C ARG A 35 2.79 -1.45 -6.19
N ARG A 36 1.67 -1.74 -5.51
CA ARG A 36 0.30 -1.53 -6.02
C ARG A 36 -0.46 -0.47 -5.21
N VAL A 37 0.22 0.21 -4.28
CA VAL A 37 -0.40 1.28 -3.51
C VAL A 37 -0.71 2.46 -4.41
N VAL A 38 -1.75 3.21 -4.05
CA VAL A 38 -2.01 4.53 -4.61
C VAL A 38 -1.53 5.54 -3.57
N GLN A 39 -0.66 6.45 -3.97
CA GLN A 39 -0.19 7.54 -3.11
C GLN A 39 -1.13 8.73 -3.22
N VAL A 40 -1.49 9.30 -2.07
CA VAL A 40 -2.29 10.52 -1.98
C VAL A 40 -1.67 11.47 -0.97
N VAL A 41 -1.92 12.77 -1.13
CA VAL A 41 -1.69 13.74 -0.06
C VAL A 41 -2.99 13.87 0.72
N PHE A 42 -2.93 13.70 2.04
CA PHE A 42 -4.06 13.87 2.95
C PHE A 42 -3.58 14.60 4.21
N ASP A 43 -4.20 15.73 4.53
CA ASP A 43 -3.80 16.61 5.64
C ASP A 43 -2.32 17.05 5.52
N GLY A 44 -1.90 17.34 4.29
CA GLY A 44 -0.51 17.70 3.97
C GLY A 44 0.51 16.54 4.05
N VAL A 45 0.09 15.32 4.40
CA VAL A 45 0.96 14.14 4.53
C VAL A 45 0.75 13.17 3.38
N CYS A 46 1.84 12.64 2.81
CA CYS A 46 1.75 11.56 1.83
C CYS A 46 1.33 10.25 2.52
N ARG A 47 0.22 9.65 2.07
CA ARG A 47 -0.37 8.42 2.60
C ARG A 47 -0.51 7.38 1.50
N ASP A 48 -0.24 6.12 1.84
CA ASP A 48 -0.46 4.98 0.96
C ASP A 48 -1.85 4.38 1.18
N VAL A 49 -2.62 4.20 0.10
CA VAL A 49 -3.93 3.53 0.12
C VAL A 49 -4.00 2.36 -0.86
N CYS A 50 -4.93 1.43 -0.64
CA CYS A 50 -5.01 0.19 -1.43
C CYS A 50 -5.60 0.37 -2.84
N CYS A 51 -6.40 1.42 -3.07
CA CYS A 51 -7.08 1.64 -4.35
C CYS A 51 -7.49 3.11 -4.56
N HIS A 52 -7.90 3.44 -5.78
CA HIS A 52 -8.44 4.77 -6.11
C HIS A 52 -9.76 5.10 -5.38
N GLY A 53 -10.52 4.10 -4.93
CA GLY A 53 -11.70 4.33 -4.09
C GLY A 53 -11.35 4.91 -2.73
N CYS A 54 -10.32 4.36 -2.06
CA CYS A 54 -9.82 4.91 -0.80
C CYS A 54 -9.22 6.31 -0.99
N ALA A 55 -8.56 6.55 -2.13
CA ALA A 55 -8.05 7.88 -2.49
C ALA A 55 -9.20 8.90 -2.63
N ALA A 56 -10.28 8.52 -3.31
CA ALA A 56 -11.45 9.36 -3.48
C ALA A 56 -12.11 9.70 -2.13
N ILE A 57 -12.22 8.73 -1.21
CA ILE A 57 -12.77 8.99 0.12
C ILE A 57 -11.93 10.02 0.88
N LEU A 58 -10.60 9.87 0.89
CA LEU A 58 -9.71 10.84 1.56
C LEU A 58 -9.82 12.23 0.93
N SER A 59 -9.90 12.31 -0.40
CA SER A 59 -10.12 13.59 -1.08
C SER A 59 -11.47 14.22 -0.69
N THR A 60 -12.54 13.43 -0.60
CA THR A 60 -13.85 13.92 -0.14
C THR A 60 -13.79 14.43 1.29
N VAL A 61 -13.09 13.73 2.19
CA VAL A 61 -12.92 14.17 3.59
C VAL A 61 -12.22 15.53 3.65
N GLU A 62 -11.17 15.75 2.86
CA GLU A 62 -10.51 17.06 2.78
C GLU A 62 -11.42 18.14 2.20
N GLN A 63 -12.16 17.83 1.12
CA GLN A 63 -13.10 18.76 0.50
C GLN A 63 -14.22 19.19 1.46
N LEU A 64 -14.62 18.31 2.36
CA LEU A 64 -15.61 18.61 3.41
C LEU A 64 -15.00 19.30 4.64
N GLY A 65 -13.68 19.48 4.69
CA GLY A 65 -12.99 20.05 5.86
C GLY A 65 -13.04 19.15 7.09
N GLN A 66 -13.17 17.83 6.90
CA GLN A 66 -13.37 16.85 7.98
C GLN A 66 -12.10 16.06 8.34
N SER A 67 -10.93 16.49 7.87
CA SER A 67 -9.67 15.75 8.06
C SER A 67 -9.33 15.50 9.53
N GLU A 68 -9.50 16.50 10.41
CA GLU A 68 -9.23 16.35 11.85
C GLU A 68 -10.14 15.30 12.50
N GLN A 69 -11.46 15.38 12.25
CA GLN A 69 -12.43 14.42 12.79
C GLN A 69 -12.16 13.01 12.27
N TYR A 70 -11.81 12.87 10.98
CA TYR A 70 -11.47 11.59 10.37
C TYR A 70 -10.23 10.97 11.04
N LEU A 71 -9.18 11.76 11.29
CA LEU A 71 -7.97 11.30 11.96
C LEU A 71 -8.24 10.89 13.42
N ALA A 72 -9.02 11.68 14.16
CA ALA A 72 -9.40 11.36 15.53
C ALA A 72 -10.16 10.03 15.62
N LEU A 73 -11.13 9.81 14.73
CA LEU A 73 -11.84 8.52 14.65
C LEU A 73 -10.88 7.38 14.30
N LYS A 74 -9.96 7.62 13.37
CA LYS A 74 -9.02 6.57 12.95
C LYS A 74 -8.09 6.14 14.07
N GLN A 75 -7.59 7.05 14.89
CA GLN A 75 -6.76 6.73 16.07
C GLN A 75 -7.48 5.86 17.11
N GLN A 76 -8.81 5.87 17.14
CA GLN A 76 -9.61 5.04 18.05
C GLN A 76 -9.80 3.60 17.52
N LEU A 77 -9.56 3.38 16.23
CA LEU A 77 -9.78 2.10 15.53
C LEU A 77 -8.49 1.33 15.28
N ASP A 78 -7.33 1.94 15.51
CA ASP A 78 -6.00 1.35 15.41
C ASP A 78 -5.59 0.69 16.74
#